data_AF-A0A212C884-F1
#
_entry.id   AF-A0A212C884-F1
#
_cell.length_a   1.000
_cell.length_b   1.000
_cell.length_c   1.000
_cell.angle_alpha   90.00
_cell.angle_beta   90.00
_cell.angle_gamma   90.00
#
_symmetry.space_group_name_H-M   'P 1'
#
loop_
_entity.id
_entity.type
_entity.pdbx_description
1 polymer ?
#
loop_
_entity_poly.entity_id
_entity_poly.type
_entity_poly.pdbx_seq_one_letter_code
_entity_poly.pdbx_strand_id
1 'polypeptide(L)' 'MDLNSASTVVLQVLTQATSQDTAVLKPAEEQLKQWETQPGFYSVLLNIFTNHTLDINVRWLAVLYFKNGIDRYWRRVAP' A
#
# COMPACT_ATOMS: atom_id res chain seq x y z
N MET A 1 13.52 6.68 8.16
CA MET A 1 13.38 5.48 7.32
C MET A 1 13.65 5.93 5.89
N ASP A 2 14.62 5.33 5.23
CA ASP A 2 14.88 5.59 3.81
C ASP A 2 13.73 5.01 2.96
N LEU A 3 13.49 5.63 1.80
CA LEU A 3 12.34 5.30 0.94
C LEU A 3 12.42 3.85 0.42
N ASN A 4 13.62 3.31 0.28
CA ASN A 4 13.86 1.94 -0.18
C ASN A 4 13.46 0.91 0.87
N SER A 5 13.85 1.09 2.14
CA SER A 5 13.41 0.17 3.21
C SER A 5 11.90 0.22 3.42
N ALA A 6 11.28 1.42 3.35
CA ALA A 6 9.83 1.56 3.43
C ALA A 6 9.12 0.84 2.27
N SER A 7 9.69 0.89 1.07
CA SER A 7 9.15 0.20 -0.11
C SER A 7 9.15 -1.31 0.06
N THR A 8 10.23 -1.89 0.61
CA THR A 8 10.30 -3.33 0.88
C THR A 8 9.23 -3.79 1.87
N VAL A 9 9.03 -3.04 2.95
CA VAL A 9 8.05 -3.36 3.98
C VAL A 9 6.61 -3.27 3.42
N VAL A 10 6.27 -2.18 2.73
CA VAL A 10 4.95 -2.02 2.12
C VAL A 10 4.69 -3.08 1.05
N LEU A 11 5.70 -3.41 0.24
CA LEU A 11 5.61 -4.47 -0.76
C LEU A 11 5.33 -5.84 -0.13
N GLN A 12 6.01 -6.17 0.95
CA GLN A 12 5.79 -7.42 1.68
C GLN A 12 4.33 -7.51 2.19
N VAL A 13 3.83 -6.44 2.81
CA VAL A 13 2.47 -6.41 3.35
C VAL A 13 1.42 -6.44 2.23
N LEU A 14 1.62 -5.72 1.12
CA LEU A 14 0.75 -5.83 -0.05
C LEU A 14 0.72 -7.25 -0.61
N THR A 15 1.87 -7.94 -0.65
CA THR A 15 1.95 -9.33 -1.09
C THR A 15 1.13 -10.24 -0.18
N GLN A 16 1.24 -10.05 1.14
CA GLN A 16 0.43 -10.77 2.13
C GLN A 16 -1.07 -10.49 1.98
N ALA A 17 -1.45 -9.24 1.69
CA ALA A 17 -2.84 -8.85 1.46
C ALA A 17 -3.44 -9.44 0.16
N THR A 18 -2.61 -9.92 -0.77
CA THR A 18 -3.07 -10.68 -1.95
C THR A 18 -3.21 -12.19 -1.71
N SER A 19 -2.86 -12.68 -0.52
CA SER A 19 -2.95 -14.10 -0.16
C SER A 19 -4.39 -14.59 -0.08
N GLN A 20 -4.63 -15.86 -0.42
CA GLN A 20 -5.91 -16.52 -0.20
C GLN A 20 -6.09 -16.99 1.26
N ASP A 21 -5.01 -17.01 2.04
CA ASP A 21 -5.06 -17.37 3.46
C ASP A 21 -5.53 -16.16 4.29
N THR A 22 -6.75 -16.27 4.83
CA THR A 22 -7.37 -15.24 5.68
C THR A 22 -6.57 -14.91 6.94
N ALA A 23 -5.76 -15.84 7.46
CA ALA A 23 -4.90 -15.60 8.62
C ALA A 23 -3.74 -14.65 8.30
N VAL A 24 -3.35 -14.59 7.02
CA VAL A 24 -2.29 -13.70 6.51
C VAL A 24 -2.88 -12.41 5.95
N LEU A 25 -4.00 -12.51 5.23
CA LEU A 25 -4.65 -11.38 4.58
C LEU A 25 -5.17 -10.35 5.59
N LYS A 26 -5.90 -10.77 6.64
CA LYS A 26 -6.55 -9.83 7.56
C LYS A 26 -5.56 -8.90 8.28
N PRO A 27 -4.47 -9.41 8.90
CA PRO A 27 -3.48 -8.54 9.52
C PRO A 27 -2.82 -7.59 8.52
N ALA A 28 -2.59 -8.05 7.28
CA ALA A 28 -1.99 -7.23 6.25
C ALA A 28 -2.89 -6.07 5.81
N GLU A 29 -4.19 -6.31 5.62
CA GLU A 29 -5.18 -5.27 5.32
C GLU A 29 -5.28 -4.23 6.46
N GLU A 30 -5.31 -4.70 7.71
CA GLU A 30 -5.33 -3.82 8.89
C GLU A 30 -4.07 -2.95 8.96
N GLN A 31 -2.90 -3.54 8.68
CA GLN A 31 -1.64 -2.80 8.65
C GLN A 31 -1.61 -1.74 7.55
N LEU A 32 -2.08 -2.07 6.34
CA LEU A 32 -2.17 -1.11 5.23
C LEU A 32 -3.11 0.04 5.57
N LYS A 33 -4.24 -0.25 6.23
CA LYS A 33 -5.20 0.77 6.67
C LYS A 33 -4.58 1.75 7.68
N GLN A 34 -3.73 1.27 8.59
CA GLN A 34 -3.02 2.13 9.53
C GLN A 34 -1.99 3.04 8.84
N TRP A 35 -1.47 2.63 7.69
CA TRP A 35 -0.49 3.41 6.93
C TRP A 35 -1.12 4.44 5.98
N GLU A 36 -2.44 4.40 5.75
CA GLU A 36 -3.15 5.40 4.91
C GLU A 36 -2.93 6.86 5.36
N THR A 37 -2.61 7.09 6.65
CA THR A 37 -2.34 8.42 7.21
C THR A 37 -0.85 8.72 7.40
N GLN A 38 0.03 7.77 7.11
CA GLN A 38 1.46 7.93 7.30
C GLN A 38 2.09 8.74 6.16
N PRO A 39 2.92 9.76 6.44
CA PRO A 39 3.63 10.50 5.42
C PRO A 39 4.48 9.59 4.53
N GLY A 40 4.39 9.77 3.22
CA GLY A 40 5.16 9.01 2.23
C GLY A 40 4.58 7.65 1.85
N PHE A 41 3.52 7.17 2.52
CA PHE A 41 2.86 5.90 2.15
C PHE A 41 2.42 5.87 0.68
N TYR A 42 1.71 6.91 0.24
CA TYR A 42 1.26 7.01 -1.16
C TYR A 42 2.40 7.12 -2.17
N SER A 43 3.53 7.75 -1.81
CA SER A 43 4.72 7.79 -2.66
C SER A 43 5.34 6.40 -2.82
N VAL A 44 5.32 5.60 -1.75
CA VAL A 44 5.76 4.20 -1.81
C VAL A 44 4.82 3.37 -2.69
N LEU A 45 3.50 3.54 -2.55
CA LEU A 45 2.53 2.87 -3.43
C LEU A 45 2.78 3.20 -4.91
N LEU A 46 3.04 4.47 -5.23
CA LEU A 46 3.41 4.92 -6.58
C LEU A 46 4.63 4.16 -7.12
N ASN A 47 5.71 4.07 -6.35
CA ASN A 47 6.90 3.33 -6.76
C ASN A 47 6.61 1.83 -6.99
N ILE A 48 5.73 1.24 -6.17
CA ILE A 48 5.34 -0.17 -6.30
C ILE A 48 4.52 -0.40 -7.56
N PHE A 49 3.43 0.34 -7.79
CA PHE A 49 2.54 0.03 -8.92
C PHE A 49 3.11 0.45 -10.28
N THR A 50 4.06 1.38 -10.32
CA THR A 50 4.80 1.75 -11.54
C THR A 50 5.91 0.76 -11.88
N ASN A 51 6.31 -0.12 -10.94
CA ASN A 51 7.30 -1.15 -11.19
C ASN A 51 6.67 -2.40 -11.83
N HIS A 52 6.75 -2.49 -13.15
CA HIS A 52 6.16 -3.58 -13.93
C HIS A 52 6.84 -4.95 -13.76
N THR A 53 7.95 -5.05 -13.02
CA THR A 53 8.57 -6.35 -12.70
C THR A 53 7.88 -7.08 -11.54
N LEU A 54 7.06 -6.37 -10.76
CA LEU A 54 6.30 -6.93 -9.63
C LEU A 54 5.03 -7.65 -10.10
N ASP A 55 4.50 -8.54 -9.28
CA ASP A 55 3.26 -9.26 -9.55
C ASP A 55 2.08 -8.31 -9.82
N ILE A 56 1.22 -8.69 -10.77
CA ILE A 56 0.12 -7.84 -11.20
C ILE A 56 -0.90 -7.57 -10.09
N ASN A 57 -1.19 -8.54 -9.22
CA ASN A 57 -2.17 -8.39 -8.15
C ASN A 57 -1.66 -7.42 -7.08
N VAL A 58 -0.37 -7.48 -6.78
CA VAL A 58 0.28 -6.55 -5.85
C VAL A 58 0.21 -5.11 -6.38
N ARG A 59 0.51 -4.90 -7.66
CA ARG A 59 0.41 -3.58 -8.28
C ARG A 59 -1.03 -3.08 -8.31
N TRP A 60 -1.98 -3.95 -8.65
CA TRP A 60 -3.41 -3.60 -8.66
C TRP A 60 -3.91 -3.18 -7.29
N LEU A 61 -3.53 -3.90 -6.24
CA LEU A 61 -3.88 -3.55 -4.87
C LEU A 61 -3.26 -2.21 -4.46
N ALA A 62 -2.00 -1.96 -4.82
CA ALA A 62 -1.35 -0.68 -4.57
C ALA A 62 -2.07 0.49 -5.29
N VAL A 63 -2.50 0.31 -6.54
CA VAL A 63 -3.33 1.31 -7.26
C VAL A 63 -4.65 1.55 -6.55
N LEU A 64 -5.30 0.49 -6.04
CA LEU A 64 -6.59 0.61 -5.35
C LEU A 64 -6.47 1.46 -4.08
N TYR A 65 -5.48 1.18 -3.23
CA TYR A 65 -5.19 2.01 -2.04
C TYR A 65 -4.84 3.44 -2.41
N PHE A 66 -4.00 3.63 -3.45
CA PHE A 66 -3.62 4.97 -3.89
C PHE A 66 -4.82 5.79 -4.36
N LYS A 67 -5.68 5.21 -5.22
CA LYS A 67 -6.91 5.84 -5.69
C LYS A 67 -7.83 6.20 -4.53
N ASN A 68 -8.12 5.24 -3.65
CA ASN A 68 -9.01 5.46 -2.50
C ASN A 68 -8.44 6.52 -1.54
N GLY A 69 -7.13 6.56 -1.41
CA GLY A 69 -6.42 7.54 -0.59
C GLY A 69 -6.49 8.97 -1.13
N ILE A 70 -6.55 9.16 -2.46
CA ILE A 70 -6.76 10.50 -3.04
C ILE A 70 -8.10 11.07 -2.56
N ASP A 71 -9.17 10.30 -2.69
CA ASP A 71 -10.52 10.76 -2.33
C ASP A 71 -10.61 11.11 -0.83
N ARG A 72 -9.91 10.33 0.01
CA ARG A 72 -9.95 10.44 1.47
C ARG A 72 -8.97 11.46 2.06
N TYR A 73 -7.71 11.46 1.62
CA TYR A 73 -6.58 12.10 2.32
C TYR A 73 -5.83 13.17 1.53
N TRP A 74 -6.22 13.46 0.28
CA TRP A 74 -5.49 14.44 -0.55
C TRP A 74 -5.65 15.90 -0.08
N ARG A 75 -6.80 16.22 0.51
CA ARG A 75 -7.11 17.58 0.97
C ARG A 75 -6.43 17.84 2.31
N ARG A 76 -5.95 19.08 2.52
CA ARG A 76 -5.32 19.51 3.77
C ARG A 76 -6.18 19.36 5.03
N VAL A 77 -7.50 19.31 4.87
CA VAL A 77 -8.48 19.17 5.96
C VAL A 77 -9.07 17.75 6.02
N ALA A 78 -8.48 16.80 5.30
CA ALA A 78 -8.84 15.40 5.42
C ALA A 78 -8.63 14.90 6.87
N PRO A 79 -9.46 13.93 7.31
CA PRO A 79 -9.39 13.37 8.66
C PRO A 79 -8.06 12.69 8.97
#